data_AF-A0A0D2ATP7-F1
#
_entry.id   AF-A0A0D2ATP7-F1
#
_cell.length_a   1.000
_cell.length_b   1.000
_cell.length_c   1.000
_cell.angle_alpha   90.00
_cell.angle_beta   90.00
_cell.angle_gamma   90.00
#
_symmetry.space_group_name_H-M   'P 1'
#
loop_
_entity.id
_entity.type
_entity.pdbx_description
1 polymer ?
#
loop_
_entity_poly.entity_id
_entity_poly.type
_entity_poly.pdbx_seq_one_letter_code
_entity_poly.pdbx_strand_id
1 'polypeptide(L)'
;MPGYAKASSCCYIYERSGLTLLFTIFKLFSTTKQLFPRSIAKMNAQSLLRARMATQTIARRGFSTTRPRFDSPFHYPEGPRSGLPFNPKTKFFWLRYWTFMTAGFGVPFLMAIWHTYKA
;
A
#
# COMPACT_ATOMS: atom_id res chain seq x y z
N MET A 1 41.03 -40.25 -19.54
CA MET A 1 39.85 -41.10 -19.84
C MET A 1 38.59 -40.27 -19.63
N PRO A 2 37.68 -40.22 -20.61
CA PRO A 2 36.67 -39.18 -20.80
C PRO A 2 35.30 -39.57 -20.20
N GLY A 3 34.38 -38.61 -20.07
CA GLY A 3 33.00 -38.86 -19.62
C GLY A 3 32.07 -37.69 -19.89
N TYR A 4 31.78 -37.48 -21.17
CA TYR A 4 30.73 -36.62 -21.71
C TYR A 4 29.33 -37.13 -21.33
N ALA A 5 28.38 -36.22 -21.08
CA ALA A 5 26.97 -36.46 -21.41
C ALA A 5 26.20 -35.13 -21.46
N LYS A 6 26.00 -34.67 -22.69
CA LYS A 6 25.04 -33.65 -23.10
C LYS A 6 23.72 -34.37 -23.35
N ALA A 7 22.65 -33.98 -22.67
CA ALA A 7 21.27 -34.31 -23.05
C ALA A 7 20.48 -33.00 -22.98
N SER A 8 20.41 -32.30 -24.11
CA SER A 8 19.25 -32.31 -25.02
C SER A 8 18.10 -31.46 -24.48
N SER A 9 18.21 -30.18 -24.81
CA SER A 9 17.06 -29.30 -25.00
C SER A 9 16.23 -29.80 -26.19
N CYS A 10 14.91 -29.64 -26.06
CA CYS A 10 13.87 -29.81 -27.09
C CYS A 10 13.55 -31.26 -27.46
N CYS A 11 12.31 -31.71 -27.56
CA CYS A 11 10.99 -31.09 -27.57
C CYS A 11 10.04 -32.13 -26.91
N TYR A 12 8.88 -31.85 -26.32
CA TYR A 12 7.60 -31.54 -26.96
C TYR A 12 6.67 -31.02 -25.82
N ILE A 13 6.41 -29.73 -25.78
CA ILE A 13 5.08 -29.15 -26.04
C ILE A 13 3.97 -30.19 -26.27
N TYR A 14 2.98 -30.13 -25.37
CA TYR A 14 1.54 -30.34 -25.56
C TYR A 14 0.85 -31.50 -24.81
N GLU A 15 0.00 -31.07 -23.88
CA GLU A 15 -1.31 -31.62 -23.54
C GLU A 15 -1.47 -32.83 -22.63
N ARG A 16 -2.42 -32.64 -21.70
CA ARG A 16 -3.39 -33.64 -21.21
C ARG A 16 -3.11 -34.22 -19.82
N SER A 17 -3.35 -33.39 -18.79
CA SER A 17 -4.44 -33.64 -17.83
C SER A 17 -4.40 -32.63 -16.67
N GLY A 18 -5.42 -31.80 -16.56
CA GLY A 18 -5.62 -30.79 -15.52
C GLY A 18 -5.93 -31.37 -14.13
N LEU A 19 -5.10 -32.29 -13.63
CA LEU A 19 -5.22 -32.84 -12.27
C LEU A 19 -4.10 -32.40 -11.33
N THR A 20 -2.98 -31.87 -11.81
CA THR A 20 -1.85 -31.52 -10.92
C THR A 20 -2.06 -30.23 -10.13
N LEU A 21 -2.95 -29.35 -10.59
CA LEU A 21 -3.25 -28.07 -9.94
C LEU A 21 -4.20 -28.22 -8.73
N LEU A 22 -5.14 -29.16 -8.79
CA LEU A 22 -6.05 -29.44 -7.67
C LEU A 22 -5.34 -30.16 -6.52
N PHE A 23 -4.36 -31.04 -6.80
CA PHE A 23 -3.57 -31.70 -5.77
C PHE A 23 -2.60 -30.73 -5.06
N THR A 24 -2.09 -29.70 -5.74
CA THR A 24 -1.28 -28.65 -5.09
C THR A 24 -2.13 -27.74 -4.22
N ILE A 25 -3.34 -27.37 -4.66
CA ILE A 25 -4.26 -26.55 -3.86
C ILE A 25 -4.72 -27.28 -2.60
N PHE A 26 -5.02 -28.58 -2.67
CA PHE A 26 -5.43 -29.36 -1.48
C PHE A 26 -4.29 -29.53 -0.46
N LYS A 27 -3.05 -29.70 -0.93
CA LYS A 27 -1.86 -29.80 -0.06
C LYS A 27 -1.48 -28.44 0.57
N LEU A 28 -1.78 -27.33 -0.10
CA LEU A 28 -1.63 -25.98 0.44
C LEU A 28 -2.70 -25.67 1.51
N PHE A 29 -3.94 -26.14 1.34
CA PHE A 29 -5.01 -25.93 2.32
C PHE A 29 -4.82 -26.77 3.59
N SER A 30 -4.27 -27.98 3.49
CA SER A 30 -3.99 -28.87 4.63
C SER A 30 -2.94 -28.31 5.61
N THR A 31 -2.04 -27.43 5.16
CA THR A 31 -1.02 -26.80 6.01
C THR A 31 -1.58 -25.63 6.86
N THR A 32 -2.84 -25.23 6.68
CA THR A 32 -3.41 -24.06 7.39
C THR A 32 -4.04 -24.39 8.74
N LYS A 33 -4.11 -25.66 9.16
CA LYS A 33 -4.63 -26.05 10.48
C LYS A 33 -3.59 -25.99 11.61
N GLN A 34 -2.36 -25.53 11.36
CA GLN A 34 -1.27 -25.53 12.34
C GLN A 34 -0.81 -24.15 12.82
N LEU A 35 -1.67 -23.13 12.76
CA LEU A 35 -1.41 -21.85 13.41
C LEU A 35 -2.56 -21.41 14.36
N PHE A 36 -3.02 -22.34 15.20
CA PHE A 36 -3.62 -21.95 16.48
C PHE A 36 -2.59 -22.26 17.56
N PRO A 37 -1.76 -21.29 17.98
CA PRO A 37 -0.80 -21.53 19.04
C PRO A 37 -1.56 -21.78 20.36
N ARG A 38 -1.80 -23.06 20.67
CA ARG A 38 -2.01 -23.51 22.05
C ARG A 38 -0.67 -23.63 22.77
N SER A 39 0.13 -22.56 22.73
CA SER A 39 1.21 -22.39 23.68
C SER A 39 1.07 -20.98 24.23
N ILE A 40 0.84 -20.93 25.54
CA ILE A 40 0.94 -19.72 26.36
C ILE A 40 2.41 -19.33 26.29
N ALA A 41 2.79 -18.68 25.18
CA ALA A 41 4.13 -18.19 24.98
C ALA A 41 4.36 -17.15 26.06
N LYS A 42 5.30 -17.43 26.96
CA LYS A 42 5.83 -16.50 27.95
C LYS A 42 6.45 -15.33 27.18
N MET A 43 5.61 -14.36 26.85
CA MET A 43 6.02 -13.17 26.11
C MET A 43 6.98 -12.40 27.00
N ASN A 44 8.20 -12.14 26.52
CA ASN A 44 9.17 -11.35 27.27
C ASN A 44 8.52 -9.99 27.61
N ALA A 45 8.40 -9.64 28.89
CA ALA A 45 7.76 -8.39 29.31
C ALA A 45 8.37 -7.18 28.59
N GLN A 46 9.65 -7.25 28.22
CA GLN A 46 10.34 -6.23 27.43
C GLN A 46 9.81 -6.07 26.00
N SER A 47 9.38 -7.15 25.33
CA SER A 47 8.79 -7.05 23.99
C SER A 47 7.40 -6.43 24.03
N LEU A 48 6.61 -6.77 25.04
CA LEU A 48 5.32 -6.14 25.31
C LEU A 48 5.46 -4.66 25.64
N LEU A 49 6.40 -4.29 26.51
CA LEU A 49 6.67 -2.89 26.85
C LEU A 49 7.17 -2.11 25.64
N ARG A 50 8.08 -2.67 24.84
CA ARG A 50 8.58 -2.02 23.61
C ARG A 50 7.49 -1.87 22.56
N ALA A 51 6.61 -2.87 22.40
CA ALA A 51 5.44 -2.76 21.52
C ALA A 51 4.48 -1.66 22.00
N ARG A 52 4.18 -1.60 23.31
CA ARG A 52 3.35 -0.54 23.90
C ARG A 52 3.96 0.85 23.72
N MET A 53 5.27 1.00 23.88
CA MET A 53 5.98 2.27 23.67
C MET A 53 5.98 2.67 22.19
N ALA A 54 6.17 1.72 21.26
CA ALA A 54 6.05 1.98 19.83
C ALA A 54 4.65 2.49 19.46
N THR A 55 3.59 1.86 20.00
CA THR A 55 2.21 2.34 19.82
C THR A 55 1.98 3.71 20.44
N GLN A 56 2.55 4.01 21.62
CA GLN A 56 2.45 5.36 22.21
C GLN A 56 3.21 6.41 21.39
N THR A 57 4.35 6.09 20.79
CA THR A 57 5.05 7.02 19.90
C THR A 57 4.26 7.29 18.62
N ILE A 58 3.59 6.29 18.04
CA ILE A 58 2.72 6.48 16.86
C ILE A 58 1.46 7.27 17.22
N ALA A 59 0.86 7.01 18.39
CA ALA A 59 -0.30 7.76 18.87
C ALA A 59 0.03 9.23 19.20
N ARG A 60 1.26 9.54 19.61
CA ARG A 60 1.71 10.91 19.95
C ARG A 60 2.45 11.67 18.83
N ARG A 61 2.78 11.03 17.70
CA ARG A 61 3.55 11.65 16.58
C ARG A 61 2.71 12.35 15.50
N GLY A 62 1.43 12.67 15.74
CA GLY A 62 0.63 13.35 14.69
C GLY A 62 -0.62 14.12 15.12
N PHE A 63 -0.94 14.17 16.41
CA PHE A 63 -2.13 14.88 16.89
C PHE A 63 -1.79 15.79 18.08
N SER A 64 -0.92 16.77 17.86
CA SER A 64 -0.90 17.95 18.72
C SER A 64 -2.04 18.87 18.29
N THR A 65 -3.25 18.62 18.80
CA THR A 65 -4.32 19.62 18.67
C THR A 65 -4.03 20.69 19.71
N THR A 66 -3.53 21.86 19.30
CA THR A 66 -3.64 23.05 20.15
C THR A 66 -5.10 23.17 20.57
N ARG A 67 -5.37 23.34 21.87
CA ARG A 67 -6.76 23.53 22.32
C ARG A 67 -7.35 24.71 21.53
N PRO A 68 -8.56 24.58 20.96
CA PRO A 68 -9.26 25.69 20.33
C PRO A 68 -9.18 26.96 21.18
N ARG A 69 -8.58 28.02 20.64
CA ARG A 69 -8.50 29.31 21.34
C ARG A 69 -9.62 30.21 20.85
N PHE A 70 -10.82 29.96 21.39
CA PHE A 70 -12.04 30.75 21.14
C PHE A 70 -12.02 32.17 21.76
N ASP A 71 -10.87 32.63 22.21
CA ASP A 71 -10.68 33.87 22.98
C ASP A 71 -10.55 35.12 22.09
N SER A 72 -10.64 34.93 20.76
CA SER A 72 -10.50 36.00 19.76
C SER A 72 -11.76 36.11 18.89
N PRO A 73 -12.20 37.33 18.52
CA PRO A 73 -13.33 37.55 17.62
C PRO A 73 -13.21 36.88 16.24
N PHE A 74 -11.99 36.57 15.79
CA PHE A 74 -11.74 35.88 14.53
C PHE A 74 -11.37 34.43 14.80
N HIS A 75 -12.37 33.55 14.69
CA HIS A 75 -12.20 32.14 14.94
C HIS A 75 -12.31 31.34 13.65
N TYR A 76 -11.17 30.90 13.13
CA TYR A 76 -11.16 30.01 11.98
C TYR A 76 -11.66 28.63 12.40
N PRO A 77 -12.32 27.90 11.50
CA PRO A 77 -12.68 26.52 11.79
C PRO A 77 -11.42 25.77 12.19
N GLU A 78 -11.42 25.14 13.35
CA GLU A 78 -10.39 24.19 13.73
C GLU A 78 -10.85 22.77 13.46
N GLY A 79 -9.91 21.92 13.10
CA GLY A 79 -10.16 20.51 12.84
C GLY A 79 -9.25 19.97 11.75
N PRO A 80 -9.19 18.65 11.56
CA PRO A 80 -8.21 18.00 10.68
C PRO A 80 -8.26 18.41 9.20
N ARG A 81 -9.28 19.15 8.77
CA ARG A 81 -9.56 19.50 7.37
C ARG A 81 -9.82 20.99 7.15
N SER A 82 -9.73 21.80 8.20
CA SER A 82 -10.07 23.22 8.11
C SER A 82 -8.91 24.09 7.60
N GLY A 83 -7.67 23.58 7.62
CA GLY A 83 -6.50 24.23 7.03
C GLY A 83 -6.26 23.89 5.55
N LEU A 84 -7.15 23.12 4.92
CA LEU A 84 -6.99 22.71 3.53
C LEU A 84 -7.69 23.73 2.61
N PRO A 85 -7.01 24.23 1.55
CA PRO A 85 -7.61 25.17 0.61
C PRO A 85 -8.61 24.49 -0.36
N PHE A 86 -8.86 23.19 -0.21
CA PHE A 86 -9.80 22.40 -1.01
C PHE A 86 -10.62 21.47 -0.12
N ASN A 87 -11.85 21.16 -0.55
CA ASN A 87 -12.76 20.31 0.21
C ASN A 87 -12.61 18.82 -0.18
N PRO A 88 -12.10 17.95 0.71
CA PRO A 88 -11.92 16.52 0.43
C PRO A 88 -13.20 15.68 0.59
N LYS A 89 -14.32 16.25 1.07
CA LYS A 89 -15.56 15.49 1.37
C LYS A 89 -16.52 15.35 0.19
N THR A 90 -16.22 15.95 -0.95
CA THR A 90 -17.11 15.87 -2.13
C THR A 90 -17.08 14.47 -2.73
N LYS A 91 -18.23 13.94 -3.19
CA LYS A 91 -18.32 12.60 -3.83
C LYS A 91 -17.38 12.44 -5.03
N PHE A 92 -17.09 13.55 -5.72
CA PHE A 92 -16.18 13.60 -6.88
C PHE A 92 -14.79 14.14 -6.54
N PHE A 93 -14.35 14.05 -5.28
CA PHE A 93 -13.01 14.51 -4.88
C PHE A 93 -11.91 13.75 -5.62
N TRP A 94 -12.09 12.44 -5.81
CA TRP A 94 -11.12 11.61 -6.54
C TRP A 94 -10.91 12.14 -7.96
N LEU A 95 -11.99 12.51 -8.67
CA LEU A 95 -11.90 13.05 -10.02
C LEU A 95 -11.13 14.36 -10.02
N ARG A 96 -11.48 15.30 -9.13
CA ARG A 96 -10.81 16.60 -9.00
C ARG A 96 -9.32 16.46 -8.69
N TYR A 97 -8.99 15.53 -7.79
CA TYR A 97 -7.61 15.22 -7.42
C TYR A 97 -6.83 14.69 -8.62
N TRP A 98 -7.36 13.69 -9.32
CA TRP A 98 -6.72 13.13 -10.50
C TRP A 98 -6.57 14.14 -11.63
N THR A 99 -7.60 14.95 -11.90
CA THR A 99 -7.52 16.01 -12.91
C THR A 99 -6.45 17.04 -12.60
N PHE A 100 -6.27 17.40 -11.32
CA PHE A 100 -5.21 18.33 -10.91
C PHE A 100 -3.83 17.73 -11.16
N MET A 101 -3.64 16.45 -10.79
CA MET A 101 -2.38 15.75 -10.99
C MET A 101 -2.06 15.57 -12.47
N THR A 102 -3.02 15.13 -13.29
CA THR A 102 -2.82 14.92 -14.72
C THR A 102 -2.63 16.23 -15.48
N ALA A 103 -3.34 17.29 -15.11
CA ALA A 103 -3.16 18.60 -15.72
C ALA A 103 -1.78 19.17 -15.38
N GLY A 104 -1.40 19.22 -14.10
CA GLY A 104 -0.10 19.74 -13.67
C GLY A 104 1.07 18.97 -14.28
N PHE A 105 0.98 17.64 -14.33
CA PHE A 105 1.98 16.81 -14.98
C PHE A 105 1.96 16.91 -16.50
N GLY A 106 0.78 17.05 -17.11
CA GLY A 106 0.59 17.06 -18.56
C GLY A 106 0.98 18.38 -19.22
N VAL A 107 0.91 19.51 -18.51
CA VAL A 107 1.24 20.86 -19.03
C VAL A 107 2.57 20.91 -19.80
N PRO A 108 3.73 20.47 -19.26
CA PRO A 108 4.99 20.53 -20.01
C PRO A 108 4.97 19.70 -21.31
N PHE A 109 4.27 18.58 -21.35
CA PHE A 109 4.19 17.73 -22.55
C PHE A 109 3.23 18.27 -23.60
N LEU A 110 2.09 18.79 -23.18
CA LEU A 110 1.15 19.49 -24.06
C LEU A 110 1.84 20.69 -24.72
N MET A 111 2.65 21.44 -23.95
CA MET A 111 3.45 22.53 -24.50
C MET A 111 4.50 22.03 -25.49
N ALA A 112 5.21 20.94 -25.19
CA ALA A 112 6.18 20.36 -26.12
C ALA A 112 5.53 20.00 -27.46
N ILE A 113 4.36 19.35 -27.44
CA ILE A 113 3.59 19.00 -28.63
C ILE A 113 3.20 20.26 -29.41
N TRP A 114 2.70 21.30 -28.72
CA TRP A 114 2.36 22.56 -29.37
C TRP A 114 3.57 23.20 -30.07
N HIS A 115 4.74 23.18 -29.43
CA HIS A 115 5.98 23.65 -30.04
C HIS A 115 6.40 22.81 -31.26
N THR A 116 6.11 21.50 -31.30
CA THR A 116 6.39 20.68 -32.48
C THR A 116 5.46 20.94 -33.67
N TYR A 117 4.20 21.34 -33.43
CA TYR A 117 3.25 21.67 -34.50
C TYR A 117 3.33 23.11 -34.98
N LYS A 118 3.88 24.01 -34.15
CA LYS A 118 4.12 25.42 -34.48
C LYS A 118 5.58 25.67 -34.93
N ALA A 119 6.33 24.61 -35.26
CA ALA A 119 7.63 24.72 -35.91
C ALA A 119 7.45 24.97 -37.42
#